data_AF-A0A093GRV7-F1
#
_entry.id   AF-A0A093GRV7-F1
#
_cell.length_a   1.000
_cell.length_b   1.000
_cell.length_c   1.000
_cell.angle_alpha   90.00
_cell.angle_beta   90.00
_cell.angle_gamma   90.00
#
_symmetry.space_group_name_H-M   'P 1'
#
loop_
_entity.id
_entity.type
_entity.pdbx_description
1 polymer ?
#
loop_
_entity_poly.entity_id
_entity_poly.type
_entity_poly.pdbx_seq_one_letter_code
_entity_poly.pdbx_strand_id
1 'polypeptide(L)'
;LVLRKWCELIPGAEFRCFVKENKLIGISQRDYTQYYDHISKQHEEICRSIQEFFKKHIQYKFLDEDFVFDVYRDSRGKTWLIDFNPFGEVTDSLLFTWEELTSGKNLKGDQSEGEATEQVQPYVFRCTNSKVTVQPSPYLSYRLPKDFVDLSTGEDVHKLIDFLKLVRSSE
;
A
#
# COMPACT_ATOMS: atom_id res chain seq x y z
N LEU A 1 14.20 20.75 1.34
CA LEU A 1 14.39 19.64 2.30
C LEU A 1 13.34 19.77 3.40
N VAL A 2 12.53 18.74 3.63
CA VAL A 2 11.55 18.71 4.72
C VAL A 2 12.03 17.72 5.77
N LEU A 3 12.12 18.15 7.04
CA LEU A 3 12.49 17.29 8.16
C LEU A 3 11.28 17.11 9.06
N ARG A 4 10.87 15.86 9.24
CA ARG A 4 9.79 15.48 10.16
C ARG A 4 10.41 14.88 11.42
N LYS A 5 9.79 15.13 12.58
CA LYS A 5 10.21 14.51 13.83
C LYS A 5 10.07 12.99 13.67
N TRP A 6 11.12 12.25 14.02
CA TRP A 6 11.07 10.78 14.06
C TRP A 6 10.00 10.31 15.06
N CYS A 7 9.22 9.32 14.65
CA CYS A 7 8.25 8.64 15.49
C CYS A 7 8.21 7.15 15.12
N GLU A 8 8.05 6.29 16.12
CA GLU A 8 7.89 4.86 15.92
C GLU A 8 6.43 4.57 15.54
N LEU A 9 6.16 4.55 14.24
CA LEU A 9 4.86 4.13 13.71
C LEU A 9 4.84 2.60 13.59
N ILE A 10 3.73 2.01 14.03
CA ILE A 10 3.48 0.57 13.87
C ILE A 10 3.06 0.34 12.41
N PRO A 11 3.77 -0.49 11.61
CA PRO A 11 3.48 -0.63 10.18
C PRO A 11 2.06 -1.11 9.87
N GLY A 12 1.50 -2.00 10.71
CA GLY A 12 0.13 -2.51 10.59
C GLY A 12 -0.97 -1.49 10.93
N ALA A 13 -0.62 -0.24 11.19
CA ALA A 13 -1.56 0.85 11.44
C ALA A 13 -1.52 1.94 10.33
N GLU A 14 -0.77 1.69 9.26
CA GLU A 14 -0.68 2.57 8.10
C GLU A 14 -1.55 2.09 6.94
N PHE A 15 -2.25 3.04 6.31
CA PHE A 15 -3.17 2.79 5.20
C PHE A 15 -2.97 3.83 4.11
N ARG A 16 -3.01 3.36 2.86
CA ARG A 16 -3.04 4.19 1.66
C ARG A 16 -4.46 4.35 1.16
N CYS A 17 -4.86 5.58 0.91
CA CYS A 17 -6.21 5.93 0.51
C CYS A 17 -6.19 6.58 -0.88
N PHE A 18 -7.08 6.12 -1.75
CA PHE A 18 -7.18 6.56 -3.14
C PHE A 18 -8.43 7.44 -3.30
N VAL A 19 -8.22 8.66 -3.81
CA VAL A 19 -9.28 9.63 -4.05
C VAL A 19 -9.35 9.93 -5.53
N LYS A 20 -10.56 9.88 -6.07
CA LYS A 20 -10.87 10.25 -7.45
C LYS A 20 -12.16 11.05 -7.49
N GLU A 21 -12.20 12.13 -8.26
CA GLU A 21 -13.33 13.06 -8.34
C GLU A 21 -13.82 13.51 -6.95
N ASN A 22 -12.87 13.82 -6.04
CA ASN A 22 -13.14 14.18 -4.65
C ASN A 22 -13.90 13.11 -3.84
N LYS A 23 -13.87 11.84 -4.28
CA LYS A 23 -14.47 10.70 -3.57
C LYS A 23 -13.40 9.72 -3.19
N LEU A 24 -13.45 9.25 -1.94
CA LEU A 24 -12.66 8.10 -1.50
C LEU A 24 -13.16 6.87 -2.25
N ILE A 25 -12.29 6.23 -3.03
CA ILE A 25 -12.62 5.05 -3.84
C ILE A 25 -11.98 3.77 -3.30
N GLY A 26 -10.83 3.88 -2.64
CA GLY A 26 -10.09 2.71 -2.18
C GLY A 26 -9.27 2.97 -0.92
N ILE A 27 -9.11 1.95 -0.10
CA ILE A 27 -8.21 1.92 1.06
C ILE A 27 -7.42 0.62 1.01
N SER A 28 -6.10 0.71 1.09
CA SER A 28 -5.18 -0.42 1.13
C SER A 28 -4.33 -0.39 2.40
N GLN A 29 -4.10 -1.55 3.01
CA GLN A 29 -3.05 -1.73 4.01
C GLN A 29 -1.67 -1.38 3.40
N ARG A 30 -0.89 -0.51 4.06
CA ARG A 30 0.40 -0.04 3.53
C ARG A 30 1.47 -1.13 3.52
N ASP A 31 1.60 -1.89 4.61
CA ASP A 31 2.47 -3.07 4.69
C ASP A 31 1.67 -4.34 4.38
N TYR A 32 1.31 -4.53 3.11
CA TYR A 32 0.52 -5.67 2.66
C TYR A 32 1.28 -7.02 2.69
N THR A 33 2.59 -7.02 2.97
CA THR A 33 3.39 -8.25 3.03
C THR A 33 3.16 -9.05 4.32
N GLN A 34 2.60 -8.39 5.34
CA GLN A 34 2.34 -8.97 6.65
C GLN A 34 0.85 -9.08 6.94
N TYR A 35 0.49 -10.14 7.65
CA TYR A 35 -0.85 -10.31 8.20
C TYR A 35 -0.94 -9.68 9.59
N TYR A 36 -1.92 -8.82 9.80
CA TYR A 36 -2.21 -8.23 11.10
C TYR A 36 -3.64 -8.56 11.53
N ASP A 37 -3.75 -9.40 12.56
CA ASP A 37 -5.03 -9.89 13.10
C ASP A 37 -5.97 -8.75 13.54
N HIS A 38 -5.42 -7.63 14.04
CA HIS A 38 -6.22 -6.47 14.44
C HIS A 38 -6.89 -5.76 13.26
N ILE A 39 -6.31 -5.80 12.06
CA ILE A 39 -6.89 -5.14 10.87
C ILE A 39 -8.18 -5.86 10.48
N SER A 40 -8.17 -7.19 10.46
CA SER A 40 -9.38 -7.98 10.18
C SER A 40 -10.45 -7.79 11.26
N LYS A 41 -10.06 -7.73 12.54
CA LYS A 41 -11.00 -7.55 13.66
C LYS A 41 -11.60 -6.14 13.76
N GLN A 42 -10.83 -5.11 13.43
CA GLN A 42 -11.23 -3.70 13.54
C GLN A 42 -11.56 -3.07 12.19
N HIS A 43 -11.78 -3.89 11.16
CA HIS A 43 -12.03 -3.48 9.77
C HIS A 43 -13.01 -2.30 9.67
N GLU A 44 -14.20 -2.42 10.29
CA GLU A 44 -15.24 -1.40 10.20
C GLU A 44 -14.83 -0.08 10.87
N GLU A 45 -14.14 -0.15 12.01
CA GLU A 45 -13.70 1.03 12.75
C GLU A 45 -12.58 1.77 12.02
N ILE A 46 -11.67 1.03 11.39
CA ILE A 46 -10.60 1.57 10.54
C ILE A 46 -11.24 2.34 9.39
N CYS A 47 -12.10 1.67 8.61
CA CYS A 47 -12.83 2.27 7.49
C CYS A 47 -13.60 3.53 7.90
N ARG A 48 -14.38 3.46 8.99
CA ARG A 48 -15.13 4.60 9.54
C ARG A 48 -14.21 5.77 9.90
N SER A 49 -13.15 5.51 10.64
CA SER A 49 -12.23 6.57 11.10
C SER A 49 -11.50 7.27 9.95
N ILE A 50 -11.12 6.52 8.91
CA ILE A 50 -10.48 7.07 7.71
C ILE A 50 -11.48 7.89 6.90
N GLN A 51 -12.69 7.37 6.72
CA GLN A 51 -13.75 8.07 5.98
C GLN A 51 -14.16 9.37 6.67
N GLU A 52 -14.33 9.36 7.99
CA GLU A 52 -14.61 10.58 8.78
C GLU A 52 -13.47 11.58 8.69
N PHE A 53 -12.22 11.10 8.79
CA PHE A 53 -11.04 11.94 8.64
C PHE A 53 -11.00 12.61 7.26
N PHE A 54 -11.20 11.83 6.19
CA PHE A 54 -11.26 12.34 4.82
C PHE A 54 -12.34 13.42 4.66
N LYS A 55 -13.59 13.11 5.00
CA LYS A 55 -14.72 14.05 4.88
C LYS A 55 -14.50 15.35 5.66
N LYS A 56 -13.94 15.25 6.87
CA LYS A 56 -13.78 16.39 7.77
C LYS A 56 -12.57 17.25 7.43
N HIS A 57 -11.45 16.65 7.03
CA HIS A 57 -10.16 17.33 6.95
C HIS A 57 -9.62 17.51 5.54
N ILE A 58 -10.02 16.69 4.56
CA ILE A 58 -9.39 16.66 3.23
C ILE A 58 -10.40 16.98 2.13
N GLN A 59 -11.56 16.33 2.13
CA GLN A 59 -12.54 16.41 1.05
C GLN A 59 -12.96 17.87 0.78
N TYR A 60 -12.85 18.32 -0.48
CA TYR A 60 -13.13 19.69 -0.92
C TYR A 60 -12.25 20.78 -0.27
N LYS A 61 -11.17 20.41 0.42
CA LYS A 61 -10.19 21.34 1.01
C LYS A 61 -8.81 21.23 0.36
N PHE A 62 -8.53 20.09 -0.27
CA PHE A 62 -7.36 19.90 -1.12
C PHE A 62 -7.63 20.45 -2.53
N LEU A 63 -6.58 20.93 -3.21
CA LEU A 63 -6.71 21.63 -4.49
C LEU A 63 -7.09 20.68 -5.64
N ASP A 64 -6.52 19.47 -5.63
CA ASP A 64 -6.76 18.48 -6.66
C ASP A 64 -7.94 17.56 -6.28
N GLU A 65 -8.66 17.07 -7.29
CA GLU A 65 -9.78 16.14 -7.09
C GLU A 65 -9.33 14.67 -7.06
N ASP A 66 -8.16 14.40 -7.66
CA ASP A 66 -7.58 13.07 -7.83
C ASP A 66 -6.21 13.04 -7.13
N PHE A 67 -6.11 12.28 -6.05
CA PHE A 67 -4.86 12.16 -5.29
C PHE A 67 -4.84 10.89 -4.45
N VAL A 68 -3.66 10.57 -3.95
CA VAL A 68 -3.46 9.49 -2.98
C VAL A 68 -3.01 10.13 -1.66
N PHE A 69 -3.49 9.63 -0.55
CA PHE A 69 -3.00 10.07 0.76
C PHE A 69 -2.77 8.89 1.69
N ASP A 70 -1.71 8.98 2.47
CA ASP A 70 -1.33 7.96 3.45
C ASP A 70 -1.75 8.43 4.84
N VAL A 71 -2.32 7.52 5.64
CA VAL A 71 -2.75 7.78 7.01
C VAL A 71 -2.23 6.75 7.98
N TYR A 72 -2.01 7.19 9.22
CA TYR A 72 -1.71 6.35 10.37
C TYR A 72 -2.85 6.42 11.38
N ARG A 73 -3.37 5.27 11.82
CA ARG A 73 -4.39 5.19 12.88
C ARG A 73 -3.78 4.64 14.16
N ASP A 74 -3.72 5.45 15.21
CA ASP A 74 -3.20 4.98 16.49
C ASP A 74 -4.14 4.00 17.21
N SER A 75 -3.65 3.38 18.29
CA SER A 75 -4.43 2.42 19.09
C SER A 75 -5.64 3.03 19.81
N ARG A 76 -5.74 4.37 19.87
CA ARG A 76 -6.88 5.10 20.44
C ARG A 76 -7.90 5.47 19.37
N GLY A 77 -7.68 5.08 18.11
CA GLY A 77 -8.54 5.35 16.98
C GLY A 77 -8.36 6.73 16.35
N LYS A 78 -7.31 7.48 16.72
CA LYS A 78 -7.02 8.77 16.11
C LYS A 78 -6.26 8.56 14.80
N THR A 79 -6.77 9.17 13.73
CA THR A 79 -6.17 9.15 12.40
C THR A 79 -5.30 10.38 12.18
N TRP A 80 -4.12 10.16 11.62
CA TRP A 80 -3.12 11.17 11.30
C TRP A 80 -2.78 11.08 9.80
N LEU A 81 -2.73 12.23 9.12
CA LEU A 81 -2.21 12.29 7.77
C LEU A 81 -0.69 12.13 7.80
N ILE A 82 -0.18 11.20 7.00
CA ILE A 82 1.24 10.94 6.82
C ILE A 82 1.73 11.63 5.55
N ASP A 83 1.10 11.42 4.41
CA ASP A 83 1.61 11.98 3.16
C ASP A 83 0.53 12.17 2.10
N PHE A 84 0.82 12.99 1.10
CA PHE A 84 0.06 13.10 -0.14
C PHE A 84 0.93 12.68 -1.31
N ASN A 85 0.35 11.95 -2.26
CA ASN A 85 1.01 11.46 -3.45
C ASN A 85 0.13 11.70 -4.69
N PRO A 86 0.72 11.86 -5.89
CA PRO A 86 -0.04 11.98 -7.13
C PRO A 86 -0.90 10.73 -7.40
N PHE A 87 -2.06 10.93 -8.01
CA PHE A 87 -2.89 9.83 -8.51
C PHE A 87 -2.37 9.32 -9.86
N GLY A 88 -1.71 8.17 -9.87
CA GLY A 88 -1.23 7.50 -11.08
C GLY A 88 -0.04 6.58 -10.80
N GLU A 89 0.44 5.90 -11.85
CA GLU A 89 1.47 4.84 -11.79
C GLU A 89 2.79 5.21 -11.09
N VAL A 90 3.08 6.51 -10.94
CA VAL A 90 4.21 7.00 -10.15
C VAL A 90 4.10 6.66 -8.66
N THR A 91 2.89 6.35 -8.19
CA THR A 91 2.58 5.98 -6.82
C THR A 91 2.25 4.48 -6.76
N ASP A 92 2.86 3.75 -5.83
CA ASP A 92 2.55 2.32 -5.64
C ASP A 92 1.07 2.09 -5.27
N SER A 93 0.37 1.25 -6.05
CA SER A 93 -1.05 0.91 -5.87
C SER A 93 -1.31 -0.16 -4.82
N LEU A 94 -0.26 -0.82 -4.30
CA LEU A 94 -0.32 -1.82 -3.23
C LEU A 94 -1.27 -2.99 -3.57
N LEU A 95 -2.36 -3.15 -2.82
CA LEU A 95 -3.35 -4.21 -3.02
C LEU A 95 -4.34 -3.90 -4.16
N PHE A 96 -4.11 -2.82 -4.92
CA PHE A 96 -4.88 -2.46 -6.11
C PHE A 96 -4.01 -2.46 -7.36
N THR A 97 -4.64 -2.44 -8.53
CA THR A 97 -3.98 -2.08 -9.79
C THR A 97 -4.40 -0.68 -10.23
N TRP A 98 -3.56 0.00 -11.02
CA TRP A 98 -3.91 1.34 -11.51
C TRP A 98 -5.05 1.30 -12.54
N GLU A 99 -5.16 0.21 -13.30
CA GLU A 99 -6.23 0.03 -14.27
C GLU A 99 -7.59 0.00 -13.58
N GLU A 100 -7.74 -0.71 -12.46
CA GLU A 100 -9.02 -0.74 -11.75
C GLU A 100 -9.36 0.61 -11.10
N LEU A 101 -8.36 1.30 -10.51
CA LEU A 101 -8.53 2.62 -9.90
C LEU A 101 -8.90 3.70 -10.94
N THR A 102 -8.43 3.56 -12.17
CA THR A 102 -8.67 4.53 -13.25
C THR A 102 -9.89 4.22 -14.10
N SER A 103 -10.34 2.95 -14.16
CA SER A 103 -11.39 2.46 -15.08
C SER A 103 -12.76 3.15 -15.00
N GLY A 104 -13.03 3.95 -13.96
CA GLY A 104 -14.31 4.65 -13.76
C GLY A 104 -15.48 3.72 -13.45
N LYS A 105 -15.22 2.41 -13.33
CA LYS A 105 -16.18 1.43 -12.83
C LYS A 105 -16.14 1.44 -11.30
N ASN A 106 -17.28 1.20 -10.66
CA ASN A 106 -17.29 0.95 -9.22
C ASN A 106 -16.35 -0.22 -8.92
N LEU A 107 -15.37 0.01 -8.06
CA LEU A 107 -14.46 -1.04 -7.60
C LEU A 107 -15.32 -2.11 -6.95
N LYS A 108 -15.19 -3.36 -7.42
CA LYS A 108 -15.86 -4.50 -6.81
C LYS A 108 -15.01 -4.99 -5.65
N GLY A 109 -15.59 -5.08 -4.46
CA GLY A 109 -14.96 -5.77 -3.36
C GLY A 109 -14.89 -7.27 -3.67
N ASP A 110 -13.83 -7.92 -3.22
CA ASP A 110 -13.73 -9.39 -3.22
C ASP A 110 -14.68 -9.93 -2.12
N GLN A 111 -15.97 -10.05 -2.45
CA GLN A 111 -16.93 -10.68 -1.55
C GLN A 111 -16.78 -12.19 -1.66
N SER A 112 -16.19 -12.79 -0.63
CA SER A 112 -16.54 -14.17 -0.25
C SER A 112 -18.02 -14.17 0.15
N GLU A 113 -18.79 -15.09 -0.42
CA GLU A 113 -20.23 -15.25 -0.18
C GLU A 113 -20.54 -15.32 1.33
N GLY A 114 -21.36 -14.40 1.84
CA GLY A 114 -21.76 -14.39 3.24
C GLY A 114 -22.51 -13.12 3.68
N GLU A 115 -23.82 -13.12 3.41
CA GLU A 115 -24.92 -12.46 4.15
C GLU A 115 -24.81 -10.97 4.59
N ALA A 116 -25.60 -10.15 3.87
CA ALA A 116 -26.50 -9.10 4.36
C ALA A 116 -26.01 -8.06 5.39
N THR A 117 -25.61 -6.88 4.90
CA THR A 117 -26.28 -5.59 5.19
C THR A 117 -25.86 -4.58 4.11
N GLU A 118 -26.78 -4.19 3.22
CA GLU A 118 -26.53 -3.18 2.18
C GLU A 118 -26.36 -1.78 2.79
N GLN A 119 -25.17 -1.47 3.27
CA GLN A 119 -24.61 -0.14 3.08
C GLN A 119 -23.54 -0.27 2.02
N VAL A 120 -23.87 0.10 0.78
CA VAL A 120 -22.89 0.18 -0.32
C VAL A 120 -21.86 1.24 0.10
N GLN A 121 -20.80 0.80 0.77
CA GLN A 121 -19.68 1.66 1.07
C GLN A 121 -19.14 2.13 -0.28
N PRO A 122 -18.98 3.46 -0.50
CA PRO A 122 -18.58 3.98 -1.80
C PRO A 122 -17.12 3.68 -2.16
N TYR A 123 -16.40 2.97 -1.28
CA TYR A 123 -14.99 2.60 -1.42
C TYR A 123 -14.79 1.13 -1.11
N VAL A 124 -13.71 0.57 -1.66
CA VAL A 124 -13.25 -0.79 -1.38
C VAL A 124 -12.08 -0.76 -0.39
N PHE A 125 -12.15 -1.57 0.65
CA PHE A 125 -11.05 -1.80 1.57
C PHE A 125 -10.36 -3.13 1.26
N ARG A 126 -9.03 -3.13 1.11
CA ARG A 126 -8.22 -4.34 0.91
C ARG A 126 -7.12 -4.43 1.95
N CYS A 127 -7.02 -5.61 2.57
CA CYS A 127 -5.97 -5.98 3.51
C CYS A 127 -5.54 -7.43 3.28
N THR A 128 -4.42 -7.81 3.86
CA THR A 128 -3.90 -9.17 3.76
C THR A 128 -4.70 -10.08 4.69
N ASN A 129 -5.38 -11.09 4.12
CA ASN A 129 -6.35 -11.93 4.84
C ASN A 129 -5.81 -13.29 5.31
N SER A 130 -4.63 -13.70 4.84
CA SER A 130 -4.10 -15.05 5.11
C SER A 130 -2.93 -15.02 6.09
N LYS A 131 -2.95 -15.95 7.05
CA LYS A 131 -1.83 -16.23 7.97
C LYS A 131 -0.64 -16.96 7.31
N VAL A 132 -0.72 -17.27 6.01
CA VAL A 132 0.34 -17.98 5.29
C VAL A 132 1.59 -17.10 5.21
N THR A 133 2.74 -17.76 5.41
CA THR A 133 4.11 -17.25 5.60
C THR A 133 4.45 -15.92 4.91
N VAL A 134 5.15 -15.06 5.68
CA VAL A 134 5.89 -13.85 5.27
C VAL A 134 6.09 -13.79 3.76
N GLN A 135 5.33 -12.93 3.08
CA GLN A 135 5.64 -12.62 1.69
C GLN A 135 6.99 -11.89 1.67
N PRO A 136 7.92 -12.26 0.77
CA PRO A 136 9.18 -11.57 0.66
C PRO A 136 8.89 -10.09 0.43
N SER A 137 9.56 -9.24 1.22
CA SER A 137 9.40 -7.79 1.05
C SER A 137 9.72 -7.44 -0.40
N PRO A 138 8.87 -6.66 -1.10
CA PRO A 138 9.18 -6.19 -2.45
C PRO A 138 10.47 -5.35 -2.48
N TYR A 139 10.88 -4.84 -1.30
CA TYR A 139 12.11 -4.07 -1.12
C TYR A 139 13.33 -4.92 -0.73
N LEU A 140 13.23 -6.26 -0.74
CA LEU A 140 14.35 -7.14 -0.37
C LEU A 140 15.57 -6.93 -1.28
N SER A 141 15.34 -6.63 -2.56
CA SER A 141 16.40 -6.35 -3.54
C SER A 141 17.29 -5.17 -3.14
N TYR A 142 16.75 -4.15 -2.46
CA TYR A 142 17.53 -3.01 -1.97
C TYR A 142 18.48 -3.36 -0.81
N ARG A 143 18.35 -4.55 -0.23
CA ARG A 143 19.24 -5.05 0.82
C ARG A 143 20.35 -5.96 0.29
N LEU A 144 20.32 -6.25 -1.01
CA LEU A 144 21.33 -7.06 -1.69
C LEU A 144 22.24 -6.17 -2.53
N PRO A 145 23.53 -6.54 -2.69
CA PRO A 145 24.39 -5.90 -3.67
C PRO A 145 23.75 -5.95 -5.06
N LYS A 146 23.82 -4.83 -5.79
CA LYS A 146 23.21 -4.71 -7.12
C LYS A 146 23.66 -5.84 -8.07
N ASP A 147 24.93 -6.23 -8.00
CA ASP A 147 25.46 -7.32 -8.82
C ASP A 147 24.75 -8.65 -8.57
N PHE A 148 24.35 -8.92 -7.33
CA PHE A 148 23.64 -10.16 -6.98
C PHE A 148 22.19 -10.14 -7.48
N VAL A 149 21.54 -8.98 -7.42
CA VAL A 149 20.20 -8.78 -7.97
C VAL A 149 20.23 -9.01 -9.48
N ASP A 150 21.12 -8.31 -10.19
CA ASP A 150 21.25 -8.35 -11.65
C ASP A 150 21.58 -9.77 -12.16
N LEU A 151 22.40 -10.53 -11.42
CA LEU A 151 22.67 -11.95 -11.69
C LEU A 151 21.42 -12.83 -11.54
N SER A 152 20.62 -12.58 -10.51
CA SER A 152 19.42 -13.38 -10.22
C SER A 152 18.24 -13.08 -11.16
N THR A 153 18.13 -11.83 -11.60
CA THR A 153 17.07 -11.37 -12.53
C THR A 153 17.46 -11.53 -14.00
N GLY A 154 18.77 -11.69 -14.29
CA GLY A 154 19.28 -11.80 -15.65
C GLY A 154 19.32 -10.45 -16.40
N GLU A 155 19.28 -9.34 -15.68
CA GLU A 155 19.29 -8.00 -16.26
C GLU A 155 20.65 -7.62 -16.88
N ASP A 156 21.75 -8.18 -16.36
CA ASP A 156 23.10 -7.90 -16.86
C ASP A 156 23.94 -9.18 -17.04
N VAL A 157 24.07 -9.61 -18.30
CA VAL A 157 24.85 -10.79 -18.70
C VAL A 157 26.35 -10.61 -18.46
N HIS A 158 26.86 -9.38 -18.49
CA HIS A 158 28.29 -9.13 -18.30
C HIS A 158 28.74 -9.44 -16.87
N LYS A 159 27.89 -9.19 -15.88
CA LYS A 159 28.17 -9.53 -14.47
C LYS A 159 28.28 -11.04 -14.26
N LEU A 160 27.49 -11.84 -14.97
CA LEU A 160 27.62 -13.29 -14.95
C LEU A 160 28.95 -13.76 -15.54
N ILE A 161 29.34 -13.16 -16.67
CA ILE A 161 30.62 -13.47 -17.31
C ILE A 161 31.80 -13.13 -16.40
N ASP A 162 31.76 -11.97 -15.74
CA ASP A 162 32.82 -11.54 -14.83
C ASP A 162 32.89 -12.41 -13.57
N PHE A 163 31.75 -12.81 -13.02
CA PHE A 163 31.69 -13.79 -11.93
C PHE A 163 32.33 -15.13 -12.32
N LEU A 164 31.99 -15.68 -13.50
CA LEU A 164 32.56 -16.94 -13.99
C LEU A 164 34.08 -16.86 -14.22
N LYS A 165 34.59 -15.71 -14.69
CA LYS A 165 36.03 -15.47 -14.85
C LYS A 165 36.76 -15.43 -13.50
N LEU A 166 36.15 -14.82 -12.48
CA LEU A 166 36.71 -14.75 -11.14
C LEU A 166 36.93 -16.16 -10.57
N VAL A 167 35.92 -17.03 -10.66
CA VAL A 167 35.99 -18.43 -10.17
C VAL A 167 37.11 -19.22 -10.85
N ARG A 168 37.28 -19.02 -12.16
CA ARG A 168 38.34 -19.69 -12.96
C ARG A 168 39.75 -19.17 -12.69
N SER A 169 39.88 -18.06 -11.98
CA SER A 169 41.16 -17.42 -11.61
C SER A 169 41.62 -17.81 -10.20
N SER A 170 40.73 -18.44 -9.42
CA SER A 170 40.95 -18.92 -8.05
C SER A 170 41.30 -20.41 -7.96
N GLU A 171 41.44 -21.08 -9.10
CA GLU A 171 42.12 -22.39 -9.26
C GLU A 171 43.57 -22.17 -9.73
#